data_AF-A0AAJ1ZLZ5-F1
#
_entry.id   AF-A0AAJ1ZLZ5-F1
#
_cell.length_a   1.000
_cell.length_b   1.000
_cell.length_c   1.000
_cell.angle_alpha   90.00
_cell.angle_beta   90.00
_cell.angle_gamma   90.00
#
_symmetry.space_group_name_H-M   'P 1'
#
loop_
_entity.id
_entity.type
_entity.pdbx_description
1 polymer ?
#
loop_
_entity_poly.entity_id
_entity_poly.type
_entity_poly.pdbx_seq_one_letter_code
_entity_poly.pdbx_strand_id
1 'polypeptide(L)'
;MSVSVQHPSFAAPSIIADDAFADLSLLASVDVPPRIAAALQAMRDGRAVVLQDDYDRENEADLIVAAEKITDATMALLIRECSGIVCLCLPDETVRALELPPMAAANGSRYGTAFTVSIEARDGVTTGVSAADRVTTIRAAIADEAKPADIVRPGHVFPLRAMPGGVLARRGHTEGTVDLAILAGLKPAGVLCELMNADGTMTRGAQVERFAAEHGLPMLTIAELVEFRAALAAAREVVEEEAVQA
;
A
#
# COMPACT_ATOMS: atom_id res chain seq x y z
N MET A 1 -29.51 -29.15 5.83
CA MET A 1 -28.07 -29.49 5.87
C MET A 1 -27.30 -28.22 5.52
N SER A 2 -26.72 -27.53 6.52
CA SER A 2 -25.88 -26.36 6.26
C SER A 2 -24.52 -26.85 5.78
N VAL A 3 -24.25 -26.72 4.49
CA VAL A 3 -22.91 -26.94 3.96
C VAL A 3 -22.06 -25.77 4.46
N SER A 4 -21.16 -26.03 5.40
CA SER A 4 -20.15 -25.06 5.81
C SER A 4 -19.26 -24.80 4.61
N VAL A 5 -19.46 -23.66 3.92
CA VAL A 5 -18.57 -23.22 2.87
C VAL A 5 -17.30 -22.74 3.56
N GLN A 6 -16.28 -23.60 3.58
CA GLN A 6 -14.94 -23.18 3.98
C GLN A 6 -14.47 -22.15 2.94
N HIS A 7 -14.45 -20.89 3.34
CA HIS A 7 -13.89 -19.84 2.52
C HIS A 7 -12.36 -19.97 2.56
N PRO A 8 -11.66 -19.75 1.44
CA PRO A 8 -10.21 -19.69 1.46
C PRO A 8 -9.79 -18.62 2.48
N SER A 9 -8.73 -18.91 3.21
CA SER A 9 -8.16 -18.02 4.21
C SER A 9 -6.67 -17.89 3.95
N PHE A 10 -6.13 -16.71 4.20
CA PHE A 10 -4.69 -16.55 4.19
C PHE A 10 -4.06 -17.35 5.33
N ALA A 11 -3.00 -18.11 5.02
CA ALA A 11 -2.19 -18.78 6.03
C ALA A 11 -1.79 -17.80 7.14
N ALA A 12 -1.79 -18.27 8.39
CA ALA A 12 -1.31 -17.49 9.52
C ALA A 12 0.18 -17.13 9.29
N PRO A 13 0.58 -15.88 9.55
CA PRO A 13 1.99 -15.52 9.41
C PRO A 13 2.83 -16.30 10.43
N SER A 14 3.99 -16.78 10.00
CA SER A 14 5.08 -17.06 10.94
C SER A 14 5.52 -15.71 11.51
N ILE A 15 5.49 -15.56 12.82
CA ILE A 15 5.82 -14.32 13.55
C ILE A 15 7.10 -13.68 12.98
N ILE A 16 7.04 -12.40 12.58
CA ILE A 16 8.21 -11.57 12.24
C ILE A 16 7.97 -10.16 12.81
N ALA A 17 8.95 -9.66 13.56
CA ALA A 17 8.94 -8.38 14.28
C ALA A 17 9.56 -7.21 13.48
N ASP A 18 9.85 -7.41 12.19
CA ASP A 18 10.59 -6.48 11.31
C ASP A 18 9.69 -5.72 10.34
N ASP A 19 8.56 -5.21 10.80
CA ASP A 19 7.76 -4.28 10.00
C ASP A 19 8.31 -2.84 10.11
N ALA A 20 7.79 -1.94 9.27
CA ALA A 20 8.28 -0.56 9.23
C ALA A 20 8.01 0.23 10.53
N PHE A 21 7.19 -0.29 11.46
CA PHE A 21 6.96 0.39 12.73
C PHE A 21 8.20 0.34 13.63
N ALA A 22 8.97 -0.74 13.57
CA ALA A 22 10.23 -0.86 14.30
C ALA A 22 11.24 0.22 13.88
N ASP A 23 11.14 0.71 12.65
CA ASP A 23 12.08 1.67 12.06
C ASP A 23 11.72 3.14 12.38
N LEU A 24 10.49 3.43 12.82
CA LEU A 24 10.00 4.80 13.02
C LEU A 24 10.84 5.62 14.01
N SER A 25 11.29 4.99 15.08
CA SER A 25 12.08 5.65 16.13
C SER A 25 13.46 6.10 15.62
N LEU A 26 13.98 5.43 14.60
CA LEU A 26 15.30 5.67 14.04
C LEU A 26 15.31 6.79 13.00
N LEU A 27 14.16 7.16 12.43
CA LEU A 27 14.07 8.21 11.41
C LEU A 27 14.58 9.57 11.89
N ALA A 28 14.56 9.82 13.20
CA ALA A 28 15.09 11.05 13.79
C ALA A 28 16.63 11.03 13.95
N SER A 29 17.24 9.85 13.90
CA SER A 29 18.68 9.64 14.15
C SER A 29 19.48 9.23 12.92
N VAL A 30 18.82 9.00 11.77
CA VAL A 30 19.49 8.66 10.51
C VAL A 30 19.39 9.78 9.48
N ASP A 31 20.34 9.82 8.54
CA ASP A 31 20.22 10.66 7.36
C ASP A 31 19.20 10.05 6.39
N VAL A 32 18.08 10.73 6.17
CA VAL A 32 17.01 10.26 5.28
C VAL A 32 17.30 10.74 3.86
N PRO A 33 17.48 9.83 2.87
CA PRO A 33 17.77 10.23 1.50
C PRO A 33 16.73 11.22 0.95
N PRO A 34 17.11 12.24 0.16
CA PRO A 34 16.20 13.30 -0.27
C PRO A 34 14.93 12.82 -0.98
N ARG A 35 15.03 11.75 -1.80
CA ARG A 35 13.87 11.16 -2.50
C ARG A 35 12.92 10.45 -1.54
N ILE A 36 13.44 9.75 -0.55
CA ILE A 36 12.65 9.16 0.52
C ILE A 36 11.97 10.26 1.32
N ALA A 37 12.70 11.28 1.76
CA ALA A 37 12.14 12.41 2.51
C ALA A 37 11.01 13.11 1.74
N ALA A 38 11.19 13.33 0.43
CA ALA A 38 10.17 13.91 -0.44
C ALA A 38 8.92 13.03 -0.57
N ALA A 39 9.10 11.71 -0.69
CA ALA A 39 8.00 10.75 -0.72
C ALA A 39 7.23 10.75 0.62
N LEU A 40 7.92 10.67 1.76
CA LEU A 40 7.29 10.71 3.08
C LEU A 40 6.52 12.01 3.31
N GLN A 41 7.07 13.15 2.88
CA GLN A 41 6.37 14.43 2.97
C GLN A 41 5.12 14.46 2.09
N ALA A 42 5.20 13.98 0.85
CA ALA A 42 4.02 13.90 -0.02
C ALA A 42 2.92 12.99 0.56
N MET A 43 3.30 11.86 1.18
CA MET A 43 2.36 10.98 1.88
C MET A 43 1.64 11.73 3.01
N ARG A 44 2.36 12.52 3.82
CA ARG A 44 1.78 13.37 4.89
C ARG A 44 0.82 14.43 4.34
N ASP A 45 1.15 14.98 3.18
CA ASP A 45 0.37 16.03 2.51
C ASP A 45 -0.81 15.48 1.70
N GLY A 46 -0.99 14.15 1.62
CA GLY A 46 -2.03 13.52 0.81
C GLY A 46 -1.83 13.63 -0.70
N ARG A 47 -0.58 13.93 -1.12
CA ARG A 47 -0.18 13.98 -2.53
C ARG A 47 0.30 12.62 -2.98
N ALA A 48 0.07 12.30 -4.25
CA ALA A 48 0.54 11.06 -4.83
C ALA A 48 2.08 11.02 -4.89
N VAL A 49 2.63 9.83 -4.78
CA VAL A 49 4.04 9.50 -5.00
C VAL A 49 4.09 8.50 -6.15
N VAL A 50 5.04 8.66 -7.06
CA VAL A 50 5.32 7.67 -8.10
C VAL A 50 6.28 6.62 -7.51
N LEU A 51 5.82 5.39 -7.37
CA LEU A 51 6.63 4.27 -6.87
C LEU A 51 6.85 3.28 -8.01
N GLN A 52 8.10 3.10 -8.42
CA GLN A 52 8.48 2.20 -9.51
C GLN A 52 9.13 0.92 -8.98
N ASP A 53 8.74 -0.25 -9.50
CA ASP A 53 9.40 -1.50 -9.17
C ASP A 53 10.60 -1.84 -10.07
N ASP A 54 11.24 -2.97 -9.81
CA ASP A 54 12.43 -3.41 -10.54
C ASP A 54 12.12 -3.77 -12.00
N TYR A 55 13.05 -3.46 -12.91
CA TYR A 55 12.90 -3.71 -14.35
C TYR A 55 12.64 -5.18 -14.73
N ASP A 56 13.13 -6.13 -13.92
CA ASP A 56 12.94 -7.57 -14.13
C ASP A 56 11.72 -8.15 -13.39
N ARG A 57 10.97 -7.31 -12.66
CA ARG A 57 9.72 -7.68 -11.98
C ARG A 57 8.50 -7.28 -12.81
N GLU A 58 7.79 -6.19 -12.50
CA GLU A 58 6.64 -5.69 -13.28
C GLU A 58 7.09 -4.64 -14.32
N ASN A 59 8.19 -3.91 -14.04
CA ASN A 59 8.68 -2.78 -14.82
C ASN A 59 7.59 -1.72 -15.01
N GLU A 60 6.87 -1.45 -13.93
CA GLU A 60 5.71 -0.56 -13.86
C GLU A 60 5.90 0.45 -12.73
N ALA A 61 5.11 1.52 -12.79
CA ALA A 61 5.06 2.51 -11.74
C ALA A 61 3.62 2.71 -11.30
N ASP A 62 3.43 2.78 -9.98
CA ASP A 62 2.14 3.03 -9.37
C ASP A 62 2.10 4.44 -8.81
N LEU A 63 0.93 5.07 -8.89
CA LEU A 63 0.64 6.23 -8.06
C LEU A 63 0.14 5.75 -6.71
N ILE A 64 0.88 6.10 -5.66
CA ILE A 64 0.56 5.71 -4.29
C ILE A 64 0.20 6.92 -3.44
N VAL A 65 -0.67 6.75 -2.46
CA VAL A 65 -1.02 7.78 -1.47
C VAL A 65 -1.37 7.15 -0.13
N ALA A 66 -1.08 7.83 0.97
CA ALA A 66 -1.52 7.39 2.29
C ALA A 66 -3.05 7.38 2.37
N ALA A 67 -3.64 6.25 2.78
CA ALA A 67 -5.09 6.06 2.76
C ALA A 67 -5.81 7.05 3.69
N GLU A 68 -5.19 7.42 4.81
CA GLU A 68 -5.76 8.42 5.73
C GLU A 68 -5.61 9.88 5.25
N LYS A 69 -4.89 10.14 4.16
CA LYS A 69 -4.76 11.47 3.56
C LYS A 69 -5.41 11.57 2.19
N ILE A 70 -5.96 10.48 1.65
CA ILE A 70 -6.59 10.50 0.34
C ILE A 70 -7.79 11.46 0.30
N THR A 71 -7.90 12.19 -0.81
CA THR A 71 -8.98 13.13 -1.10
C THR A 71 -9.68 12.71 -2.40
N ASP A 72 -10.90 13.22 -2.64
CA ASP A 72 -11.64 13.00 -3.87
C ASP A 72 -10.86 13.47 -5.12
N ALA A 73 -10.09 14.56 -4.98
CA ALA A 73 -9.25 15.07 -6.06
C ALA A 73 -8.10 14.11 -6.38
N THR A 74 -7.43 13.57 -5.36
CA THR A 74 -6.39 12.55 -5.53
C THR A 74 -6.98 11.27 -6.12
N MET A 75 -8.15 10.82 -5.65
CA MET A 75 -8.84 9.67 -6.22
C MET A 75 -9.23 9.88 -7.68
N ALA A 76 -9.71 11.07 -8.04
CA ALA A 76 -10.03 11.41 -9.43
C ALA A 76 -8.78 11.42 -10.33
N LEU A 77 -7.61 11.81 -9.80
CA LEU A 77 -6.33 11.67 -10.50
C LEU A 77 -6.01 10.21 -10.77
N LEU A 78 -6.08 9.34 -9.74
CA LEU A 78 -5.84 7.90 -9.89
C LEU A 78 -6.77 7.29 -10.95
N ILE A 79 -8.07 7.63 -10.92
CA ILE A 79 -9.04 7.11 -11.90
C ILE A 79 -8.73 7.56 -13.33
N ARG A 80 -8.14 8.75 -13.53
CA ARG A 80 -7.88 9.32 -14.86
C ARG A 80 -6.56 8.91 -15.46
N GLU A 81 -5.50 8.82 -14.65
CA GLU A 81 -4.13 8.60 -15.10
C GLU A 81 -3.67 7.13 -14.94
N CYS A 82 -4.41 6.32 -14.18
CA CYS A 82 -4.05 4.93 -13.91
C CYS A 82 -5.07 3.94 -14.48
N SER A 83 -4.88 2.65 -14.20
CA SER A 83 -5.75 1.54 -14.63
C SER A 83 -7.21 1.64 -14.20
N GLY A 84 -7.48 2.47 -13.18
CA GLY A 84 -8.78 2.54 -12.51
C GLY A 84 -9.06 1.36 -11.57
N ILE A 85 -8.16 0.36 -11.50
CA ILE A 85 -8.15 -0.72 -10.50
C ILE A 85 -7.51 -0.16 -9.23
N VAL A 86 -8.31 0.61 -8.50
CA VAL A 86 -7.84 1.27 -7.28
C VAL A 86 -7.74 0.24 -6.15
N CYS A 87 -6.52 0.02 -5.68
CA CYS A 87 -6.24 -0.97 -4.66
C CYS A 87 -5.99 -0.31 -3.30
N LEU A 88 -6.51 -0.92 -2.24
CA LEU A 88 -6.27 -0.50 -0.85
C LEU A 88 -5.31 -1.48 -0.19
N CYS A 89 -4.07 -1.06 0.02
CA CYS A 89 -3.04 -1.86 0.68
C CYS A 89 -3.24 -1.81 2.19
N LEU A 90 -3.45 -2.98 2.79
CA LEU A 90 -3.70 -3.16 4.21
C LEU A 90 -2.72 -4.19 4.77
N PRO A 91 -2.32 -4.05 6.03
CA PRO A 91 -1.48 -5.03 6.69
C PRO A 91 -2.30 -6.28 7.05
N ASP A 92 -1.63 -7.42 7.30
CA ASP A 92 -2.28 -8.71 7.52
C ASP A 92 -3.28 -8.67 8.69
N GLU A 93 -2.98 -7.95 9.76
CA GLU A 93 -3.84 -7.77 10.92
C GLU A 93 -5.14 -7.03 10.58
N THR A 94 -5.10 -5.99 9.75
CA THR A 94 -6.32 -5.28 9.33
C THR A 94 -7.16 -6.15 8.40
N VAL A 95 -6.53 -6.89 7.48
CA VAL A 95 -7.22 -7.85 6.60
C VAL A 95 -7.94 -8.92 7.42
N ARG A 96 -7.31 -9.43 8.48
CA ARG A 96 -7.94 -10.40 9.41
C ARG A 96 -9.03 -9.78 10.26
N ALA A 97 -8.79 -8.60 10.84
CA ALA A 97 -9.78 -7.90 11.68
C ALA A 97 -11.05 -7.55 10.91
N LEU A 98 -10.90 -7.18 9.63
CA LEU A 98 -12.03 -6.95 8.74
C LEU A 98 -12.61 -8.24 8.17
N GLU A 99 -12.04 -9.42 8.43
CA GLU A 99 -12.46 -10.72 7.88
C GLU A 99 -12.49 -10.75 6.34
N LEU A 100 -11.47 -10.22 5.68
CA LEU A 100 -11.37 -10.14 4.21
C LEU A 100 -10.70 -11.41 3.63
N PRO A 101 -11.47 -12.38 3.09
CA PRO A 101 -10.86 -13.56 2.48
C PRO A 101 -10.14 -13.22 1.15
N PRO A 102 -9.16 -14.05 0.73
CA PRO A 102 -8.57 -13.96 -0.60
C PRO A 102 -9.64 -14.04 -1.69
N MET A 103 -9.42 -13.32 -2.80
CA MET A 103 -10.34 -13.33 -3.94
C MET A 103 -10.43 -14.70 -4.62
N ALA A 104 -9.33 -15.44 -4.66
CA ALA A 104 -9.23 -16.75 -5.31
C ALA A 104 -8.73 -17.80 -4.32
N ALA A 105 -9.28 -19.02 -4.40
CA ALA A 105 -8.87 -20.13 -3.53
C ALA A 105 -7.43 -20.60 -3.78
N ALA A 106 -6.97 -20.57 -5.04
CA ALA A 106 -5.60 -20.80 -5.42
C ALA A 106 -5.11 -19.59 -6.22
N ASN A 107 -4.15 -18.85 -5.66
CA ASN A 107 -3.59 -17.68 -6.34
C ASN A 107 -2.60 -18.12 -7.43
N GLY A 108 -3.03 -18.04 -8.69
CA GLY A 108 -2.20 -18.34 -9.86
C GLY A 108 -1.52 -17.10 -10.47
N SER A 109 -1.60 -15.93 -9.83
CA SER A 109 -0.93 -14.71 -10.32
C SER A 109 0.59 -14.90 -10.30
N ARG A 110 1.25 -14.49 -11.39
CA ARG A 110 2.71 -14.59 -11.56
C ARG A 110 3.47 -13.98 -10.38
N TYR A 111 3.00 -12.84 -9.88
CA TYR A 111 3.64 -12.09 -8.79
C TYR A 111 2.96 -12.30 -7.43
N GLY A 112 2.03 -13.26 -7.35
CA GLY A 112 1.33 -13.62 -6.12
C GLY A 112 0.54 -12.49 -5.48
N THR A 113 0.10 -11.49 -6.26
CA THR A 113 -0.61 -10.31 -5.75
C THR A 113 -1.81 -10.74 -4.90
N ALA A 114 -1.79 -10.37 -3.62
CA ALA A 114 -2.66 -10.93 -2.59
C ALA A 114 -3.99 -10.17 -2.50
N PHE A 115 -4.76 -10.20 -3.60
CA PHE A 115 -6.11 -9.65 -3.64
C PHE A 115 -7.04 -10.34 -2.65
N THR A 116 -7.79 -9.53 -1.92
CA THR A 116 -8.97 -9.96 -1.17
C THR A 116 -10.24 -9.76 -2.00
N VAL A 117 -11.38 -10.24 -1.50
CA VAL A 117 -12.69 -9.86 -2.06
C VAL A 117 -12.82 -8.33 -2.10
N SER A 118 -13.33 -7.79 -3.21
CA SER A 118 -13.53 -6.34 -3.33
C SER A 118 -14.57 -5.84 -2.33
N ILE A 119 -14.44 -4.57 -1.93
CA ILE A 119 -15.24 -3.98 -0.86
C ILE A 119 -15.90 -2.68 -1.29
N GLU A 120 -16.98 -2.36 -0.58
CA GLU A 120 -17.64 -1.05 -0.56
C GLU A 120 -17.91 -0.66 0.89
N ALA A 121 -17.97 0.63 1.22
CA ALA A 121 -18.55 1.07 2.49
C ALA A 121 -20.03 0.67 2.54
N ARG A 122 -20.52 0.29 3.72
CA ARG A 122 -21.94 0.01 3.93
C ARG A 122 -22.79 1.26 3.74
N ASP A 123 -22.31 2.37 4.31
CA ASP A 123 -23.04 3.62 4.42
C ASP A 123 -22.26 4.77 3.77
N GLY A 124 -22.97 5.84 3.37
CA GLY A 124 -22.33 7.04 2.82
C GLY A 124 -21.91 6.94 1.35
N VAL A 125 -22.28 5.86 0.66
CA VAL A 125 -22.01 5.63 -0.76
C VAL A 125 -23.31 5.55 -1.57
N THR A 126 -23.19 5.71 -2.89
CA THR A 126 -24.30 5.54 -3.84
C THR A 126 -24.15 4.23 -4.62
N THR A 127 -23.38 4.25 -5.70
CA THR A 127 -23.06 3.07 -6.51
C THR A 127 -21.72 2.46 -6.14
N GLY A 128 -20.88 3.20 -5.39
CA GLY A 128 -19.55 2.76 -5.00
C GLY A 128 -18.42 3.19 -5.95
N VAL A 129 -18.75 3.53 -7.19
CA VAL A 129 -17.75 3.70 -8.26
C VAL A 129 -17.11 5.09 -8.26
N SER A 130 -17.83 6.10 -7.77
CA SER A 130 -17.40 7.50 -7.83
C SER A 130 -16.12 7.74 -7.02
N ALA A 131 -15.41 8.84 -7.30
CA ALA A 131 -14.23 9.20 -6.51
C ALA A 131 -14.58 9.35 -5.02
N ALA A 132 -15.68 10.05 -4.71
CA ALA A 132 -16.16 10.24 -3.34
C ALA A 132 -16.58 8.92 -2.68
N ASP A 133 -17.25 8.04 -3.43
CA ASP A 133 -17.70 6.75 -2.91
C ASP A 133 -16.50 5.85 -2.58
N ARG A 134 -15.51 5.74 -3.49
CA ARG A 134 -14.29 4.96 -3.23
C ARG A 134 -13.48 5.51 -2.07
N VAL A 135 -13.38 6.85 -1.94
CA VAL A 135 -12.75 7.48 -0.77
C VAL A 135 -13.51 7.11 0.50
N THR A 136 -14.84 7.17 0.48
CA THR A 136 -15.69 6.77 1.62
C THR A 136 -15.46 5.30 2.01
N THR A 137 -15.41 4.40 1.02
CA THR A 137 -15.06 2.99 1.20
C THR A 137 -13.70 2.79 1.85
N ILE A 138 -12.66 3.50 1.37
CA ILE A 138 -11.33 3.45 1.97
C ILE A 138 -11.38 3.92 3.42
N ARG A 139 -12.03 5.04 3.71
CA ARG A 139 -12.16 5.61 5.07
C ARG A 139 -12.86 4.66 6.03
N ALA A 140 -13.91 3.98 5.59
CA ALA A 140 -14.60 2.97 6.40
C ALA A 140 -13.68 1.81 6.75
N ALA A 141 -12.88 1.32 5.79
CA ALA A 141 -11.96 0.20 6.00
C ALA A 141 -10.77 0.53 6.92
N ILE A 142 -10.35 1.80 7.01
CA ILE A 142 -9.18 2.22 7.81
C ILE A 142 -9.55 2.99 9.09
N ALA A 143 -10.83 3.03 9.47
CA ALA A 143 -11.26 3.64 10.72
C ALA A 143 -10.64 2.88 11.92
N ASP A 144 -10.36 3.58 13.02
CA ASP A 144 -9.67 2.96 14.18
C ASP A 144 -10.47 1.79 14.77
N GLU A 145 -11.80 1.89 14.70
CA GLU A 145 -12.75 0.89 15.19
C GLU A 145 -13.44 0.13 14.04
N ALA A 146 -12.81 0.08 12.86
CA ALA A 146 -13.38 -0.55 11.68
C ALA A 146 -13.71 -2.02 11.94
N LYS A 147 -14.93 -2.41 11.58
CA LYS A 147 -15.46 -3.77 11.74
C LYS A 147 -15.85 -4.37 10.40
N PRO A 148 -15.92 -5.70 10.28
CA PRO A 148 -16.45 -6.36 9.08
C PRO A 148 -17.82 -5.84 8.65
N ALA A 149 -18.63 -5.40 9.62
CA ALA A 149 -19.95 -4.83 9.37
C ALA A 149 -19.90 -3.47 8.66
N ASP A 150 -18.84 -2.68 8.75
CA ASP A 150 -18.79 -1.32 8.17
C ASP A 150 -18.58 -1.32 6.65
N ILE A 151 -18.23 -2.50 6.11
CA ILE A 151 -18.01 -2.74 4.69
C ILE A 151 -18.91 -3.87 4.17
N VAL A 152 -19.16 -3.86 2.87
CA VAL A 152 -19.89 -4.91 2.15
C VAL A 152 -19.02 -5.51 1.05
N ARG A 153 -19.40 -6.70 0.58
CA ARG A 153 -18.70 -7.47 -0.45
C ARG A 153 -19.73 -8.04 -1.44
N PRO A 154 -19.48 -8.00 -2.76
CA PRO A 154 -18.37 -7.31 -3.43
C PRO A 154 -18.53 -5.78 -3.40
N GLY A 155 -17.54 -5.07 -3.95
CA GLY A 155 -17.59 -3.62 -4.22
C GLY A 155 -16.54 -3.16 -5.24
N HIS A 156 -16.20 -1.87 -5.24
CA HIS A 156 -15.35 -1.25 -6.27
C HIS A 156 -13.96 -0.79 -5.81
N VAL A 157 -13.60 -1.06 -4.55
CA VAL A 157 -12.21 -0.94 -4.06
C VAL A 157 -11.65 -2.33 -3.85
N PHE A 158 -10.38 -2.55 -4.22
CA PHE A 158 -9.75 -3.87 -4.19
C PHE A 158 -8.68 -3.95 -3.10
N PRO A 159 -8.98 -4.49 -1.90
CA PRO A 159 -7.97 -4.54 -0.87
C PRO A 159 -6.89 -5.58 -1.21
N LEU A 160 -5.64 -5.17 -1.01
CA LEU A 160 -4.44 -5.98 -1.13
C LEU A 160 -3.85 -6.20 0.25
N ARG A 161 -3.52 -7.46 0.56
CA ARG A 161 -2.84 -7.79 1.81
C ARG A 161 -1.32 -7.64 1.64
N ALA A 162 -0.73 -6.71 2.36
CA ALA A 162 0.72 -6.59 2.48
C ALA A 162 1.30 -7.75 3.30
N MET A 163 2.45 -8.27 2.88
CA MET A 163 3.17 -9.29 3.62
C MET A 163 3.79 -8.70 4.89
N PRO A 164 3.73 -9.39 6.04
CA PRO A 164 4.53 -9.04 7.21
C PRO A 164 6.01 -8.94 6.84
N GLY A 165 6.71 -7.94 7.37
CA GLY A 165 8.08 -7.58 6.97
C GLY A 165 8.17 -6.59 5.80
N GLY A 166 7.03 -6.19 5.20
CA GLY A 166 6.99 -5.15 4.18
C GLY A 166 7.90 -5.46 2.98
N VAL A 167 8.58 -4.43 2.45
CA VAL A 167 9.41 -4.60 1.26
C VAL A 167 10.61 -5.51 1.45
N LEU A 168 11.01 -5.76 2.70
CA LEU A 168 12.07 -6.72 3.03
C LEU A 168 11.60 -8.17 2.85
N ALA A 169 10.31 -8.43 2.99
CA ALA A 169 9.70 -9.74 2.74
C ALA A 169 9.24 -9.91 1.28
N ARG A 170 8.65 -8.86 0.70
CA ARG A 170 8.19 -8.86 -0.70
C ARG A 170 8.40 -7.48 -1.33
N ARG A 171 9.26 -7.43 -2.35
CA ARG A 171 9.61 -6.21 -3.09
C ARG A 171 8.51 -5.81 -4.09
N GLY A 172 7.35 -5.39 -3.61
CA GLY A 172 6.20 -5.00 -4.44
C GLY A 172 5.56 -3.68 -4.03
N HIS A 173 4.74 -3.10 -4.91
CA HIS A 173 4.04 -1.84 -4.67
C HIS A 173 3.12 -1.90 -3.43
N THR A 174 2.50 -3.06 -3.17
CA THR A 174 1.65 -3.28 -1.99
C THR A 174 2.42 -3.02 -0.70
N GLU A 175 3.56 -3.66 -0.54
CA GLU A 175 4.41 -3.52 0.65
C GLU A 175 5.04 -2.13 0.72
N GLY A 176 5.56 -1.61 -0.40
CA GLY A 176 6.18 -0.29 -0.43
C GLY A 176 5.21 0.84 -0.06
N THR A 177 3.94 0.68 -0.45
CA THR A 177 2.87 1.63 -0.09
C THR A 177 2.58 1.64 1.41
N VAL A 178 2.48 0.46 2.03
CA VAL A 178 2.26 0.34 3.49
C VAL A 178 3.47 0.85 4.26
N ASP A 179 4.68 0.46 3.85
CA ASP A 179 5.92 0.89 4.50
C ASP A 179 6.09 2.41 4.46
N LEU A 180 5.85 3.05 3.31
CA LEU A 180 5.94 4.51 3.20
C LEU A 180 4.87 5.22 4.04
N ALA A 181 3.67 4.66 4.15
CA ALA A 181 2.63 5.21 5.02
C ALA A 181 3.07 5.13 6.50
N ILE A 182 3.62 3.99 6.92
CA ILE A 182 4.15 3.81 8.28
C ILE A 182 5.31 4.77 8.53
N LEU A 183 6.33 4.81 7.68
CA LEU A 183 7.49 5.70 7.82
C LEU A 183 7.12 7.19 7.77
N ALA A 184 5.99 7.53 7.14
CA ALA A 184 5.44 8.88 7.16
C ALA A 184 4.78 9.24 8.52
N GLY A 185 4.66 8.29 9.45
CA GLY A 185 3.99 8.46 10.74
C GLY A 185 2.46 8.45 10.59
N LEU A 186 1.94 7.75 9.59
CA LEU A 186 0.52 7.65 9.28
C LEU A 186 0.02 6.23 9.56
N LYS A 187 -1.30 6.03 9.48
CA LYS A 187 -1.92 4.70 9.52
C LYS A 187 -1.24 3.77 8.49
N PRO A 188 -1.08 2.46 8.81
CA PRO A 188 -0.39 1.49 7.96
C PRO A 188 -1.20 1.07 6.73
N ALA A 189 -1.84 2.02 6.06
CA ALA A 189 -2.68 1.78 4.91
C ALA A 189 -2.41 2.82 3.83
N GLY A 190 -2.37 2.37 2.59
CA GLY A 190 -2.22 3.24 1.44
C GLY A 190 -3.01 2.74 0.25
N VAL A 191 -3.18 3.62 -0.72
CA VAL A 191 -3.91 3.35 -1.95
C VAL A 191 -2.90 3.39 -3.09
N LEU A 192 -3.00 2.43 -4.01
CA LEU A 192 -2.20 2.39 -5.23
C LEU A 192 -3.06 2.20 -6.47
N CYS A 193 -2.57 2.65 -7.61
CA CYS A 193 -3.13 2.36 -8.92
C CYS A 193 -2.03 2.47 -9.99
N GLU A 194 -1.97 1.50 -10.89
CA GLU A 194 -0.89 1.35 -11.86
C GLU A 194 -0.98 2.43 -12.96
N LEU A 195 0.09 3.17 -13.19
CA LEU A 195 0.12 4.31 -14.12
C LEU A 195 0.03 3.82 -15.58
N MET A 196 -0.86 4.44 -16.35
CA MET A 196 -1.14 4.04 -17.72
C MET A 196 -1.06 5.22 -18.69
N ASN A 197 -0.65 4.93 -19.91
CA ASN A 197 -0.77 5.85 -21.03
C ASN A 197 -2.23 5.91 -21.47
N ALA A 198 -2.63 7.03 -22.09
CA ALA A 198 -3.99 7.25 -22.58
C ALA A 198 -4.46 6.23 -23.64
N ASP A 199 -3.54 5.51 -24.29
CA ASP A 199 -3.85 4.44 -25.23
C ASP A 199 -4.09 3.07 -24.57
N GLY A 200 -4.03 3.00 -23.23
CA GLY A 200 -4.23 1.78 -22.46
C GLY A 200 -2.97 0.92 -22.29
N THR A 201 -1.80 1.39 -22.74
CA THR A 201 -0.52 0.72 -22.45
C THR A 201 0.06 1.18 -21.12
N MET A 202 0.94 0.39 -20.51
CA MET A 202 1.61 0.76 -19.26
C MET A 202 2.64 1.86 -19.49
N THR A 203 2.69 2.84 -18.58
CA THR A 203 3.71 3.89 -18.60
C THR A 203 5.02 3.33 -18.06
N ARG A 204 6.14 3.45 -18.82
CA ARG A 204 7.43 2.83 -18.45
C ARG A 204 8.63 3.74 -18.67
N GLY A 205 9.69 3.48 -17.91
CA GLY A 205 11.00 4.13 -18.03
C GLY A 205 10.89 5.66 -18.08
N ALA A 206 11.47 6.28 -19.11
CA ALA A 206 11.48 7.74 -19.25
C ALA A 206 10.07 8.38 -19.36
N GLN A 207 9.01 7.63 -19.68
CA GLN A 207 7.65 8.16 -19.63
C GLN A 207 7.20 8.42 -18.19
N VAL A 208 7.58 7.55 -17.25
CA VAL A 208 7.28 7.69 -15.81
C VAL A 208 7.96 8.95 -15.26
N GLU A 209 9.23 9.15 -15.59
CA GLU A 209 9.98 10.34 -15.18
C GLU A 209 9.36 11.64 -15.70
N ARG A 210 8.90 11.64 -16.97
CA ARG A 210 8.19 12.80 -17.55
C ARG A 210 6.87 13.07 -16.85
N PHE A 211 6.08 12.03 -16.58
CA PHE A 211 4.82 12.16 -15.85
C PHE A 211 5.05 12.75 -14.45
N ALA A 212 6.02 12.20 -13.70
CA ALA A 212 6.37 12.69 -12.38
C ALA A 212 6.76 14.17 -12.40
N ALA A 213 7.57 14.58 -13.38
CA ALA A 213 8.00 15.97 -13.54
C ALA A 213 6.84 16.90 -13.93
N GLU A 214 5.97 16.50 -14.87
CA GLU A 214 4.82 17.29 -15.32
C GLU A 214 3.80 17.53 -14.20
N HIS A 215 3.56 16.51 -13.37
CA HIS A 215 2.63 16.60 -12.24
C HIS A 215 3.28 17.09 -10.93
N GLY A 216 4.60 17.34 -10.92
CA GLY A 216 5.34 17.75 -9.72
C GLY A 216 5.24 16.74 -8.57
N LEU A 217 5.28 15.44 -8.90
CA LEU A 217 5.19 14.34 -7.95
C LEU A 217 6.59 13.82 -7.60
N PRO A 218 6.88 13.52 -6.32
CA PRO A 218 8.10 12.81 -5.99
C PRO A 218 8.04 11.39 -6.57
N MET A 219 9.20 10.89 -6.95
CA MET A 219 9.37 9.54 -7.49
C MET A 219 10.46 8.82 -6.71
N LEU A 220 10.22 7.55 -6.35
CA LEU A 220 11.21 6.64 -5.81
C LEU A 220 11.04 5.24 -6.40
N THR A 221 12.05 4.39 -6.22
CA THR A 221 11.99 2.97 -6.58
C THR A 221 11.78 2.09 -5.35
N ILE A 222 11.22 0.90 -5.55
CA ILE A 222 11.17 -0.16 -4.53
C ILE A 222 12.59 -0.52 -4.08
N ALA A 223 13.57 -0.54 -4.98
CA ALA A 223 14.97 -0.79 -4.64
C ALA A 223 15.53 0.23 -3.63
N GLU A 224 15.34 1.53 -3.87
CA GLU A 224 15.74 2.59 -2.94
C GLU A 224 15.04 2.44 -1.58
N LEU A 225 13.75 2.08 -1.56
CA LEU A 225 13.02 1.85 -0.32
C LEU A 225 13.54 0.61 0.45
N VAL A 226 13.87 -0.47 -0.25
CA VAL A 226 14.46 -1.69 0.33
C VAL A 226 15.82 -1.39 0.94
N GLU A 227 16.69 -0.67 0.22
CA GLU A 227 18.01 -0.26 0.74
C GLU A 227 17.86 0.59 2.00
N PHE A 228 16.92 1.55 1.99
CA PHE A 228 16.66 2.39 3.15
C PHE A 228 16.13 1.58 4.35
N ARG A 229 15.14 0.70 4.14
CA ARG A 229 14.60 -0.19 5.17
C ARG A 229 15.67 -1.12 5.73
N ALA A 230 16.54 -1.67 4.89
CA ALA A 230 17.64 -2.54 5.32
C ALA A 230 18.68 -1.78 6.16
N ALA A 231 18.99 -0.53 5.80
CA ALA A 231 19.87 0.33 6.58
C ALA A 231 19.26 0.66 7.97
N LEU A 232 17.96 0.90 8.05
CA LEU A 232 17.25 1.10 9.33
C LEU A 232 17.27 -0.16 10.19
N ALA A 233 17.02 -1.33 9.60
CA ALA A 233 17.09 -2.61 10.29
C ALA A 233 18.49 -2.87 10.88
N ALA A 234 19.55 -2.65 10.09
CA ALA A 234 20.93 -2.79 10.57
C ALA A 234 21.27 -1.78 11.69
N ALA A 235 20.78 -0.54 11.60
CA ALA A 235 20.97 0.46 12.64
C ALA A 235 20.25 0.08 13.95
N ARG A 236 19.08 -0.57 13.87
CA ARG A 236 18.36 -1.09 15.05
C ARG A 236 19.17 -2.14 15.79
N GLU A 237 19.72 -3.11 15.07
CA GLU A 237 20.52 -4.19 15.67
C GLU A 237 21.70 -3.64 16.48
N VAL A 238 22.39 -2.61 15.95
CA VAL A 238 23.49 -1.95 16.66
C VAL A 238 23.02 -1.28 17.96
N VAL A 239 21.90 -0.55 17.93
CA VAL A 239 21.34 0.12 19.11
C VAL A 239 20.90 -0.90 20.18
N GLU A 240 20.32 -2.03 19.76
CA GLU A 240 19.92 -3.11 20.66
C GLU A 240 21.13 -3.80 21.29
N GLU A 241 22.19 -4.07 20.52
CA GLU A 241 23.44 -4.64 21.04
C GLU A 241 24.11 -3.71 22.06
N GLU A 242 24.19 -2.40 21.78
CA GLU A 242 24.74 -1.41 22.71
C GLU A 242 23.90 -1.32 24.00
N ALA A 243 22.57 -1.39 23.91
CA ALA A 243 21.68 -1.38 25.07
C ALA A 243 21.79 -2.63 25.94
N VAL A 244 22.09 -3.80 25.36
CA VAL A 244 22.30 -5.05 26.09
C VAL A 244 23.68 -5.09 26.78
N GLN A 245 24.65 -4.34 26.27
CA GLN A 245 26.01 -4.25 26.83
C GLN A 245 26.19 -3.16 27.90
N ALA A 246 25.22 -2.25 28.04
CA ALA A 246 25.22 -1.14 29.02
C ALA A 246 24.59 -1.54 30.36
#